data_AF-A0A218W132-F1
#
_entry.id   AF-A0A218W132-F1
#
_cell.length_a   1.000
_cell.length_b   1.000
_cell.length_c   1.000
_cell.angle_alpha   90.00
_cell.angle_beta   90.00
_cell.angle_gamma   90.00
#
_symmetry.space_group_name_H-M   'P 1'
#
loop_
_entity.id
_entity.type
_entity.pdbx_description
1 polymer ?
#
loop_
_entity_poly.entity_id
_entity_poly.type
_entity_poly.pdbx_seq_one_letter_code
_entity_poly.pdbx_strand_id
1 'polypeptide(L)'
;MHKFADLIEQNTEELAALDCIDAGKLFMRGKLADIPGGARLLRYYAGAADKIHGEVLKSTRSLHAYTLREPIGVVGHIIPWNFPTSMFFMKVAPALAAGCTMIVKPAEQTPLSALFYAHLAKQAGVPDGVLNVVTGFGNTAGAAISKHMDIDMVGRLIMQAAALSNLKTVSLELGGKSPLIIFDDADVDKAAELALNGVVYNKQRGKIMHKFADLIEQNTEELAALDCIDAGKLFMRGKLADIPGGARLLRYYAGAADKIHGEVLKSTRSLHAYTLREPIGVVGHIIPWNFPTSMFFMKVAPALAAGCTMIVKPAEQTPLSALFYAHLAKQAGVPDGVLNVVTGFGNTAGAAISKHMDIDMVGRLIMQAAALSNLKTVSLELGGKSPLIIFDDADVDKAAELALNGVVYNKGEVCVSSSRVYVQDGIYDEFEKKLVEKAKAWKLGDPFDPSTLQGPQVDKRQFEKILSYIDIGMKEGATLLTGGKPWGSKGYYVEPTVFVDVKEDMQIVRDEIFGPVMSLMKFKTIDEAIERANNSKYGLAAGIVTKDLNVANRVSRSIRAGIIWVNCYFEFDIDFPYGGYKMSGFGRDLGLNALHKYLQVKTVATPLYDSPWL
;
A
#
# COMPACT_ATOMS: atom_id res chain seq x y z
N MET A 1 -28.90 10.36 5.61
CA MET A 1 -28.30 11.54 4.93
C MET A 1 -29.35 12.55 4.45
N HIS A 2 -30.39 12.17 3.69
CA HIS A 2 -31.46 13.11 3.31
C HIS A 2 -32.14 13.79 4.50
N LYS A 3 -32.58 13.02 5.51
CA LYS A 3 -33.12 13.58 6.77
C LYS A 3 -32.14 14.52 7.48
N PHE A 4 -30.83 14.24 7.38
CA PHE A 4 -29.81 15.10 7.96
C PHE A 4 -29.75 16.43 7.20
N ALA A 5 -29.76 16.40 5.87
CA ALA A 5 -29.83 17.61 5.05
C ALA A 5 -31.11 18.43 5.32
N ASP A 6 -32.27 17.77 5.47
CA ASP A 6 -33.54 18.44 5.80
C ASP A 6 -33.43 19.18 7.15
N LEU A 7 -32.85 18.54 8.17
CA LEU A 7 -32.62 19.17 9.47
C LEU A 7 -31.62 20.34 9.41
N ILE A 8 -30.58 20.25 8.56
CA ILE A 8 -29.68 21.40 8.34
C ILE A 8 -30.44 22.60 7.78
N GLU A 9 -31.28 22.38 6.76
CA GLU A 9 -32.06 23.44 6.14
C GLU A 9 -33.06 24.06 7.13
N GLN A 10 -33.71 23.24 7.95
CA GLN A 10 -34.67 23.69 8.98
C GLN A 10 -34.04 24.53 10.10
N ASN A 11 -32.76 24.30 10.42
CA ASN A 11 -32.05 24.99 11.50
C ASN A 11 -31.05 26.03 10.96
N THR A 12 -31.27 26.57 9.75
CA THR A 12 -30.31 27.47 9.07
C THR A 12 -29.98 28.73 9.88
N GLU A 13 -30.98 29.34 10.54
CA GLU A 13 -30.75 30.57 11.31
C GLU A 13 -29.92 30.33 12.58
N GLU A 14 -30.22 29.25 13.31
CA GLU A 14 -29.47 28.83 14.50
C GLU A 14 -28.03 28.46 14.12
N LEU A 15 -27.86 27.72 13.03
CA LEU A 15 -26.57 27.37 12.48
C LEU A 15 -25.75 28.59 12.04
N ALA A 16 -26.39 29.56 11.42
CA ALA A 16 -25.73 30.81 11.04
C ALA A 16 -25.26 31.60 12.27
N ALA A 17 -26.07 31.61 13.34
CA ALA A 17 -25.70 32.24 14.60
C ALA A 17 -24.50 31.54 15.26
N LEU A 18 -24.51 30.21 15.33
CA LEU A 18 -23.39 29.43 15.88
C LEU A 18 -22.10 29.61 15.06
N ASP A 19 -22.18 29.58 13.73
CA ASP A 19 -21.04 29.84 12.85
C ASP A 19 -20.48 31.26 13.02
N CYS A 20 -21.33 32.26 13.25
CA CYS A 20 -20.89 33.63 13.54
C CYS A 20 -20.16 33.73 14.88
N ILE A 21 -20.66 33.03 15.91
CA ILE A 21 -20.02 32.95 17.24
C ILE A 21 -18.66 32.26 17.12
N ASP A 22 -18.63 31.12 16.45
CA ASP A 22 -17.44 30.31 16.21
C ASP A 22 -16.38 31.08 15.37
N ALA A 23 -16.78 31.75 14.29
CA ALA A 23 -15.85 32.46 13.41
C ALA A 23 -15.39 33.84 13.94
N GLY A 24 -15.87 34.27 15.12
CA GLY A 24 -15.57 35.58 15.71
C GLY A 24 -16.04 36.77 14.86
N LYS A 25 -17.04 36.57 13.99
CA LYS A 25 -17.51 37.61 13.06
C LYS A 25 -18.85 38.16 13.53
N LEU A 26 -18.87 39.48 13.83
CA LEU A 26 -20.11 40.25 13.99
C LEU A 26 -21.04 40.00 12.81
N PHE A 27 -22.33 39.87 13.11
CA PHE A 27 -23.47 39.55 12.24
C PHE A 27 -23.56 40.47 11.00
N MET A 28 -22.68 40.28 10.03
CA MET A 28 -22.75 40.95 8.73
C MET A 28 -23.83 40.23 7.92
N ARG A 29 -25.04 40.79 7.98
CA ARG A 29 -26.23 40.41 7.20
C ARG A 29 -25.86 39.69 5.88
N GLY A 30 -26.05 38.37 5.87
CA GLY A 30 -26.35 37.60 4.66
C GLY A 30 -25.20 37.03 3.83
N LYS A 31 -23.93 36.98 4.29
CA LYS A 31 -22.83 36.45 3.44
C LYS A 31 -21.86 35.45 4.08
N LEU A 32 -22.10 34.90 5.27
CA LEU A 32 -21.03 34.24 6.04
C LEU A 32 -21.08 32.72 6.25
N ALA A 33 -22.11 31.98 5.81
CA ALA A 33 -22.05 30.52 5.80
C ALA A 33 -22.90 29.92 4.67
N ASP A 34 -22.31 29.11 3.78
CA ASP A 34 -23.06 28.34 2.77
C ASP A 34 -23.69 27.09 3.41
N ILE A 35 -24.52 27.31 4.44
CA ILE A 35 -25.30 26.25 5.12
C ILE A 35 -26.20 25.51 4.12
N PRO A 36 -26.91 26.20 3.19
CA PRO A 36 -27.60 25.52 2.09
C PRO A 36 -26.67 24.66 1.22
N GLY A 37 -25.40 25.07 1.06
CA GLY A 37 -24.37 24.28 0.37
C GLY A 37 -24.01 22.99 1.08
N GLY A 38 -23.90 23.02 2.41
CA GLY A 38 -23.72 21.83 3.24
C GLY A 38 -24.85 20.81 3.07
N ALA A 39 -26.10 21.28 3.11
CA ALA A 39 -27.27 20.44 2.87
C ALA A 39 -27.29 19.86 1.44
N ARG A 40 -27.00 20.68 0.42
CA ARG A 40 -26.86 20.20 -0.98
C ARG A 40 -25.78 19.14 -1.10
N LEU A 41 -24.64 19.31 -0.42
CA LEU A 41 -23.55 18.34 -0.44
C LEU A 41 -23.95 17.01 0.21
N LEU A 42 -24.68 17.05 1.33
CA LEU A 42 -25.27 15.86 1.95
C LEU A 42 -26.24 15.15 1.00
N ARG A 43 -27.12 15.88 0.29
CA ARG A 43 -28.04 15.29 -0.68
C ARG A 43 -27.30 14.69 -1.88
N TYR A 44 -26.26 15.36 -2.37
CA TYR A 44 -25.41 14.85 -3.44
C TYR A 44 -24.77 13.52 -3.05
N TYR A 45 -24.10 13.47 -1.89
CA TYR A 45 -23.47 12.25 -1.42
C TYR A 45 -24.47 11.17 -0.99
N ALA A 46 -25.67 11.54 -0.55
CA ALA A 46 -26.76 10.58 -0.32
C ALA A 46 -27.12 9.84 -1.62
N GLY A 47 -27.27 10.56 -2.73
CA GLY A 47 -27.52 9.96 -4.05
C GLY A 47 -26.32 9.21 -4.64
N ALA A 48 -25.11 9.44 -4.10
CA ALA A 48 -23.91 8.69 -4.46
C ALA A 48 -23.72 7.42 -3.60
N ALA A 49 -24.24 7.39 -2.37
CA ALA A 49 -24.07 6.27 -1.44
C ALA A 49 -24.61 4.95 -2.04
N ASP A 50 -25.77 4.99 -2.69
CA ASP A 50 -26.38 3.82 -3.35
C ASP A 50 -25.64 3.38 -4.62
N LYS A 51 -24.68 4.18 -5.09
CA LYS A 51 -23.87 3.91 -6.30
C LYS A 51 -22.47 3.41 -5.98
N ILE A 52 -22.11 3.25 -4.70
CA ILE A 52 -20.83 2.67 -4.29
C ILE A 52 -20.94 1.15 -4.46
N HIS A 53 -20.50 0.65 -5.60
CA HIS A 53 -20.47 -0.79 -5.90
C HIS A 53 -19.05 -1.28 -6.19
N GLY A 54 -18.87 -2.57 -5.97
CA GLY A 54 -17.72 -3.32 -6.48
C GLY A 54 -17.80 -3.53 -7.99
N GLU A 55 -16.76 -4.11 -8.58
CA GLU A 55 -16.70 -4.44 -10.00
C GLU A 55 -16.20 -5.88 -10.19
N VAL A 56 -16.80 -6.63 -11.10
CA VAL A 56 -16.28 -7.94 -11.53
C VAL A 56 -15.12 -7.70 -12.48
N LEU A 57 -13.94 -8.23 -12.15
CA LEU A 57 -12.75 -8.10 -12.96
C LEU A 57 -12.70 -9.23 -14.00
N LYS A 58 -12.29 -8.90 -15.22
CA LYS A 58 -12.05 -9.91 -16.25
C LYS A 58 -10.69 -10.54 -16.01
N SER A 59 -10.66 -11.77 -15.49
CA SER A 59 -9.41 -12.53 -15.39
C SER A 59 -9.08 -13.21 -16.72
N THR A 60 -7.78 -13.29 -17.02
CA THR A 60 -7.26 -14.11 -18.13
C THR A 60 -7.16 -15.60 -17.77
N ARG A 61 -7.35 -15.95 -16.50
CA ARG A 61 -7.36 -17.33 -15.98
C ARG A 61 -8.80 -17.77 -15.69
N SER A 62 -9.02 -19.07 -15.50
CA SER A 62 -10.31 -19.65 -15.07
C SER A 62 -10.63 -19.36 -13.60
N LEU A 63 -10.46 -18.10 -13.17
CA LEU A 63 -10.70 -17.60 -11.82
C LEU A 63 -11.76 -16.50 -11.89
N HIS A 64 -12.70 -16.50 -10.94
CA HIS A 64 -13.61 -15.38 -10.74
C HIS A 64 -12.98 -14.38 -9.76
N ALA A 65 -12.80 -13.13 -10.20
CA ALA A 65 -12.28 -12.04 -9.37
C ALA A 65 -13.25 -10.87 -9.36
N TYR A 66 -13.37 -10.22 -8.20
CA TYR A 66 -14.20 -9.04 -8.03
C TYR A 66 -13.55 -8.12 -7.00
N THR A 67 -13.73 -6.82 -7.19
CA THR A 67 -13.40 -5.80 -6.18
C THR A 67 -14.63 -5.51 -5.35
N LEU A 68 -14.44 -5.28 -4.05
CA LEU A 68 -15.48 -4.73 -3.18
C LEU A 68 -15.04 -3.33 -2.75
N ARG A 69 -15.97 -2.38 -2.71
CA ARG A 69 -15.74 -1.06 -2.12
C ARG A 69 -16.34 -1.07 -0.72
N GLU A 70 -15.49 -1.26 0.28
CA GLU A 70 -15.89 -1.33 1.69
C GLU A 70 -15.39 -0.09 2.47
N PRO A 71 -16.07 0.30 3.56
CA PRO A 71 -15.62 1.39 4.41
C PRO A 71 -14.22 1.09 4.97
N ILE A 72 -13.33 2.08 4.96
CA ILE A 72 -11.96 1.95 5.50
C ILE A 72 -11.91 1.85 7.04
N GLY A 73 -13.07 1.93 7.70
CA GLY A 73 -13.22 1.84 9.15
C GLY A 73 -13.43 3.22 9.79
N VAL A 74 -12.53 3.59 10.70
CA VAL A 74 -12.60 4.86 11.45
C VAL A 74 -11.71 5.92 10.78
N VAL A 75 -12.27 7.09 10.49
CA VAL A 75 -11.56 8.22 9.86
C VAL A 75 -11.52 9.43 10.80
N GLY A 76 -10.34 10.01 10.96
CA GLY A 76 -10.14 11.26 11.69
C GLY A 76 -10.22 12.48 10.76
N HIS A 77 -11.01 13.48 11.12
CA HIS A 77 -11.10 14.75 10.39
C HIS A 77 -10.81 15.94 11.30
N ILE A 78 -9.88 16.80 10.88
CA ILE A 78 -9.68 18.13 11.46
C ILE A 78 -10.48 19.14 10.65
N ILE A 79 -11.38 19.88 11.29
CA ILE A 79 -12.12 20.98 10.62
C ILE A 79 -11.40 22.28 10.97
N PRO A 80 -10.88 23.02 9.98
CA PRO A 80 -10.20 24.28 10.25
C PRO A 80 -11.22 25.37 10.61
N TRP A 81 -10.75 26.44 11.28
CA TRP A 81 -11.60 27.55 11.74
C TRP A 81 -12.14 28.41 10.59
N ASN A 82 -11.47 28.42 9.44
CA ASN A 82 -11.92 29.16 8.27
C ASN A 82 -12.93 28.30 7.48
N PHE A 83 -14.19 28.76 7.47
CA PHE A 83 -15.33 28.08 6.85
C PHE A 83 -15.71 26.74 7.53
N PRO A 84 -16.03 26.76 8.83
CA PRO A 84 -16.25 25.54 9.62
C PRO A 84 -17.36 24.66 9.02
N THR A 85 -18.45 25.25 8.58
CA THR A 85 -19.58 24.54 7.96
C THR A 85 -19.24 23.84 6.66
N SER A 86 -18.66 24.54 5.68
CA SER A 86 -18.35 23.92 4.39
C SER A 86 -17.29 22.84 4.54
N MET A 87 -16.25 23.09 5.35
CA MET A 87 -15.19 22.13 5.61
C MET A 87 -15.68 20.91 6.40
N PHE A 88 -16.65 21.09 7.31
CA PHE A 88 -17.30 19.98 7.99
C PHE A 88 -18.00 19.06 6.97
N PHE A 89 -18.90 19.60 6.15
CA PHE A 89 -19.65 18.77 5.20
C PHE A 89 -18.79 18.22 4.05
N MET A 90 -17.74 18.93 3.62
CA MET A 90 -16.77 18.41 2.64
C MET A 90 -16.02 17.17 3.10
N LYS A 91 -15.89 16.98 4.42
CA LYS A 91 -15.21 15.81 5.01
C LYS A 91 -16.21 14.75 5.48
N VAL A 92 -17.28 15.16 6.14
CA VAL A 92 -18.28 14.27 6.76
C VAL A 92 -19.22 13.64 5.73
N ALA A 93 -19.70 14.38 4.72
CA ALA A 93 -20.63 13.83 3.74
C ALA A 93 -20.06 12.65 2.92
N PRO A 94 -18.83 12.73 2.34
CA PRO A 94 -18.24 11.58 1.64
C PRO A 94 -17.92 10.41 2.57
N ALA A 95 -17.41 10.67 3.78
CA ALA A 95 -17.09 9.61 4.74
C ALA A 95 -18.36 8.86 5.21
N LEU A 96 -19.45 9.60 5.44
CA LEU A 96 -20.75 9.03 5.81
C LEU A 96 -21.36 8.23 4.65
N ALA A 97 -21.27 8.73 3.41
CA ALA A 97 -21.72 7.98 2.23
C ALA A 97 -20.90 6.70 2.00
N ALA A 98 -19.60 6.73 2.29
CA ALA A 98 -18.73 5.56 2.25
C ALA A 98 -18.89 4.61 3.44
N GLY A 99 -19.86 4.84 4.35
CA GLY A 99 -20.14 3.99 5.50
C GLY A 99 -19.06 4.00 6.59
N CYS A 100 -18.19 5.01 6.62
CA CYS A 100 -17.11 5.11 7.60
C CYS A 100 -17.64 5.63 8.95
N THR A 101 -17.01 5.19 10.04
CA THR A 101 -17.12 5.85 11.34
C THR A 101 -16.15 7.05 11.38
N MET A 102 -16.56 8.16 11.98
CA MET A 102 -15.80 9.40 11.95
C MET A 102 -15.53 9.93 13.35
N ILE A 103 -14.31 10.45 13.53
CA ILE A 103 -13.93 11.29 14.66
C ILE A 103 -13.58 12.66 14.10
N VAL A 104 -14.39 13.66 14.43
CA VAL A 104 -14.25 15.04 13.96
C VAL A 104 -13.72 15.90 15.09
N LYS A 105 -12.54 16.49 14.89
CA LYS A 105 -11.98 17.52 15.77
C LYS A 105 -12.16 18.88 15.10
N PRO A 106 -13.15 19.69 15.51
CA PRO A 106 -13.22 21.07 15.06
C PRO A 106 -12.05 21.90 15.60
N ALA A 107 -11.73 22.98 14.91
CA ALA A 107 -10.82 23.99 15.43
C ALA A 107 -11.36 24.54 16.75
N GLU A 108 -10.45 24.90 17.65
CA GLU A 108 -10.77 25.34 19.01
C GLU A 108 -11.62 26.61 19.03
N GLN A 109 -11.48 27.42 17.99
CA GLN A 109 -12.23 28.64 17.77
C GLN A 109 -13.67 28.34 17.34
N THR A 110 -13.92 27.18 16.70
CA THR A 110 -15.20 26.86 16.06
C THR A 110 -15.85 25.54 16.52
N PRO A 111 -16.05 25.28 17.83
CA PRO A 111 -16.55 24.00 18.30
C PRO A 111 -18.08 23.86 18.23
N LEU A 112 -18.83 24.96 18.27
CA LEU A 112 -20.27 24.92 18.53
C LEU A 112 -21.07 24.43 17.33
N SER A 113 -20.74 24.87 16.12
CA SER A 113 -21.44 24.42 14.91
C SER A 113 -21.20 22.94 14.64
N ALA A 114 -19.97 22.44 14.86
CA ALA A 114 -19.66 21.02 14.75
C ALA A 114 -20.43 20.15 15.77
N LEU A 115 -20.55 20.59 17.03
CA LEU A 115 -21.35 19.90 18.04
C LEU A 115 -22.84 19.88 17.66
N PHE A 116 -23.36 21.00 17.14
CA PHE A 116 -24.75 21.08 16.72
C PHE A 116 -25.01 20.20 15.48
N TYR A 117 -24.05 20.11 14.54
CA TYR A 117 -24.14 19.15 13.43
C TYR A 117 -24.20 17.70 13.90
N ALA A 118 -23.42 17.31 14.91
CA ALA A 118 -23.50 15.97 15.48
C ALA A 118 -24.86 15.71 16.16
N HIS A 119 -25.43 16.72 16.83
CA HIS A 119 -26.77 16.65 17.39
C HIS A 119 -27.83 16.40 16.30
N LEU A 120 -27.81 17.20 15.23
CA LEU A 120 -28.73 17.06 14.10
C LEU A 120 -28.53 15.73 13.35
N ALA A 121 -27.29 15.22 13.26
CA ALA A 121 -27.03 13.90 12.68
C ALA A 121 -27.69 12.77 13.49
N LYS A 122 -27.61 12.84 14.83
CA LYS A 122 -28.28 11.89 15.72
C LYS A 122 -29.80 11.94 15.56
N GLN A 123 -30.38 13.14 15.52
CA GLN A 123 -31.81 13.32 15.23
C GLN A 123 -32.22 12.76 13.86
N ALA A 124 -31.33 12.86 12.87
CA ALA A 124 -31.54 12.30 11.53
C ALA A 124 -31.48 10.76 11.47
N GLY A 125 -31.16 10.09 12.59
CA GLY A 125 -31.02 8.65 12.69
C GLY A 125 -29.63 8.11 12.30
N VAL A 126 -28.59 8.95 12.30
CA VAL A 126 -27.20 8.46 12.23
C VAL A 126 -26.92 7.66 13.51
N PRO A 127 -26.50 6.38 13.42
CA PRO A 127 -26.30 5.55 14.61
C PRO A 127 -25.27 6.16 15.58
N ASP A 128 -25.49 5.93 16.87
CA ASP A 128 -24.55 6.34 17.92
C ASP A 128 -23.16 5.75 17.64
N GLY A 129 -22.13 6.57 17.79
CA GLY A 129 -20.74 6.18 17.51
C GLY A 129 -20.29 6.33 16.05
N VAL A 130 -21.17 6.62 15.08
CA VAL A 130 -20.78 6.81 13.67
C VAL A 130 -20.18 8.21 13.41
N LEU A 131 -20.69 9.25 14.07
CA LEU A 131 -20.17 10.62 14.00
C LEU A 131 -19.85 11.11 15.41
N ASN A 132 -18.56 11.17 15.75
CA ASN A 132 -18.09 11.58 17.08
C ASN A 132 -17.37 12.92 16.97
N VAL A 133 -17.86 13.95 17.65
CA VAL A 133 -17.21 15.27 17.69
C VAL A 133 -16.44 15.42 19.01
N VAL A 134 -15.14 15.73 18.92
CA VAL A 134 -14.25 15.87 20.07
C VAL A 134 -13.75 17.31 20.15
N THR A 135 -14.20 18.06 21.16
CA THR A 135 -13.82 19.46 21.41
C THR A 135 -12.80 19.58 22.54
N GLY A 136 -11.87 20.55 22.48
CA GLY A 136 -10.96 20.86 23.60
C GLY A 136 -9.77 21.75 23.21
N PHE A 137 -9.26 22.52 24.19
CA PHE A 137 -8.09 23.41 24.02
C PHE A 137 -6.83 22.65 23.60
N GLY A 138 -6.04 23.28 22.75
CA GLY A 138 -4.79 22.83 22.19
C GLY A 138 -3.73 22.79 23.27
N ASN A 139 -3.77 21.73 24.06
CA ASN A 139 -2.64 20.99 24.65
C ASN A 139 -3.11 19.76 25.43
N THR A 140 -4.42 19.53 25.62
CA THR A 140 -4.92 18.37 26.39
C THR A 140 -5.64 17.29 25.57
N ALA A 141 -5.93 17.50 24.27
CA ALA A 141 -6.51 16.47 23.39
C ALA A 141 -5.53 15.94 22.32
N GLY A 142 -4.42 16.63 22.06
CA GLY A 142 -3.33 16.12 21.20
C GLY A 142 -2.31 15.25 21.96
N ALA A 143 -2.10 15.55 23.25
CA ALA A 143 -1.10 14.90 24.09
C ALA A 143 -1.46 13.46 24.51
N ALA A 144 -2.72 13.04 24.35
CA ALA A 144 -3.14 11.66 24.59
C ALA A 144 -2.80 10.72 23.40
N ILE A 145 -2.48 11.27 22.23
CA ILE A 145 -2.09 10.51 21.02
C ILE A 145 -0.57 10.61 20.75
N SER A 146 0.15 11.55 21.39
CA SER A 146 1.60 11.72 21.20
C SER A 146 2.47 11.34 22.40
N LYS A 147 1.94 10.77 23.49
CA LYS A 147 2.76 10.31 24.62
C LYS A 147 3.36 8.93 24.37
N HIS A 148 4.31 8.88 23.44
CA HIS A 148 5.55 8.09 23.49
C HIS A 148 6.44 8.56 22.36
N MET A 149 7.26 9.58 22.61
CA MET A 149 8.59 9.79 22.01
C MET A 149 9.23 11.01 22.67
N ASP A 150 10.34 10.75 23.35
CA ASP A 150 11.20 11.73 23.99
C ASP A 150 12.13 12.35 22.92
N ILE A 151 11.99 13.65 22.68
CA ILE A 151 12.83 14.43 21.76
C ILE A 151 13.41 15.58 22.57
N ASP A 152 14.58 15.34 23.15
CA ASP A 152 15.46 16.42 23.60
C ASP A 152 16.96 16.07 23.52
N MET A 153 17.37 15.48 22.38
CA MET A 153 18.80 15.34 22.06
C MET A 153 19.12 15.38 20.55
N VAL A 154 18.54 16.30 19.79
CA VAL A 154 18.93 16.53 18.36
C VAL A 154 19.06 18.01 17.99
N GLY A 155 18.82 18.94 18.93
CA GLY A 155 18.84 20.38 18.65
C GLY A 155 20.22 21.07 18.64
N ARG A 156 21.35 20.36 18.74
CA ARG A 156 22.67 21.01 18.93
C ARG A 156 23.83 20.57 18.03
N LEU A 157 23.57 19.96 16.88
CA LEU A 157 24.64 19.54 15.94
C LEU A 157 24.44 19.94 14.47
N ILE A 158 23.51 20.84 14.16
CA ILE A 158 23.15 21.21 12.76
C ILE A 158 23.73 22.57 12.30
N MET A 159 24.45 23.30 13.15
CA MET A 159 24.97 24.65 12.80
C MET A 159 26.50 24.73 12.75
N GLN A 160 27.20 23.73 12.20
CA GLN A 160 28.66 23.85 11.98
C GLN A 160 29.32 22.90 10.96
N ALA A 161 28.61 22.44 9.91
CA ALA A 161 29.23 21.63 8.85
C ALA A 161 28.89 22.09 7.42
N ALA A 162 28.57 23.39 7.25
CA ALA A 162 28.65 24.09 5.98
C ALA A 162 29.96 24.89 5.94
N ALA A 163 31.10 24.20 5.87
CA ALA A 163 32.38 24.81 5.52
C ALA A 163 33.40 23.71 5.19
N LEU A 164 33.88 23.71 3.94
CA LEU A 164 35.02 22.92 3.40
C LEU A 164 34.64 21.45 3.15
N SER A 165 34.74 20.86 1.97
CA SER A 165 35.81 20.99 0.98
C SER A 165 35.50 20.12 -0.25
N ASN A 166 35.82 20.67 -1.41
CA ASN A 166 36.30 20.04 -2.65
C ASN A 166 36.14 18.52 -2.84
N LEU A 167 35.33 18.18 -3.86
CA LEU A 167 35.50 17.15 -4.91
C LEU A 167 36.12 15.78 -4.57
N LYS A 168 35.40 14.75 -5.06
CA LYS A 168 35.74 13.33 -5.32
C LYS A 168 35.55 12.35 -4.16
N THR A 169 34.60 11.42 -4.32
CA THR A 169 34.84 9.98 -4.10
C THR A 169 33.70 9.12 -4.65
N VAL A 170 33.95 8.39 -5.74
CA VAL A 170 33.22 7.15 -6.05
C VAL A 170 34.03 6.03 -5.40
N SER A 171 33.46 5.32 -4.43
CA SER A 171 34.09 4.17 -3.79
C SER A 171 33.43 2.87 -4.27
N LEU A 172 34.21 2.04 -4.96
CA LEU A 172 33.91 0.64 -5.18
C LEU A 172 34.44 -0.16 -3.98
N GLU A 173 33.56 -0.71 -3.15
CA GLU A 173 33.96 -1.75 -2.20
C GLU A 173 33.90 -3.12 -2.88
N LEU A 174 35.07 -3.69 -3.16
CA LEU A 174 35.21 -5.08 -3.60
C LEU A 174 35.56 -5.95 -2.38
N GLY A 175 34.52 -6.47 -1.73
CA GLY A 175 34.62 -7.29 -0.51
C GLY A 175 33.91 -8.65 -0.60
N GLY A 176 33.98 -9.33 -1.75
CA GLY A 176 33.40 -10.68 -1.91
C GLY A 176 31.86 -10.73 -1.91
N LYS A 177 31.20 -9.60 -2.20
CA LYS A 177 29.76 -9.40 -2.38
C LYS A 177 29.55 -8.64 -3.71
N SER A 178 28.38 -8.75 -4.35
CA SER A 178 28.03 -8.07 -5.62
C SER A 178 28.50 -6.61 -5.66
N PRO A 179 28.94 -6.08 -6.83
CA PRO A 179 29.41 -4.70 -6.93
C PRO A 179 28.27 -3.72 -6.60
N LEU A 180 28.50 -2.88 -5.59
CA LEU A 180 27.56 -1.84 -5.17
C LEU A 180 28.01 -0.47 -5.71
N ILE A 181 27.13 0.21 -6.46
CA ILE A 181 27.29 1.64 -6.77
C ILE A 181 26.51 2.40 -5.68
N ILE A 182 27.13 3.37 -5.02
CA ILE A 182 26.49 4.16 -3.96
C ILE A 182 26.41 5.61 -4.44
N PHE A 183 25.20 6.16 -4.46
CA PHE A 183 24.93 7.56 -4.72
C PHE A 183 24.52 8.29 -3.43
N ASP A 184 24.80 9.59 -3.36
CA ASP A 184 24.54 10.46 -2.20
C ASP A 184 23.42 11.49 -2.44
N ASP A 185 23.27 12.45 -1.52
CA ASP A 185 22.25 13.50 -1.61
C ASP A 185 22.41 14.37 -2.87
N ALA A 186 23.66 14.67 -3.29
CA ALA A 186 23.92 15.50 -4.47
C ALA A 186 23.56 14.78 -5.78
N ASP A 187 23.74 13.47 -5.82
CA ASP A 187 23.30 12.64 -6.94
C ASP A 187 21.76 12.59 -7.05
N VAL A 188 21.05 12.60 -5.92
CA VAL A 188 19.59 12.69 -5.88
C VAL A 188 19.12 14.05 -6.38
N ASP A 189 19.76 15.15 -5.96
CA ASP A 189 19.43 16.50 -6.44
C ASP A 189 19.61 16.61 -7.97
N LYS A 190 20.71 16.06 -8.50
CA LYS A 190 20.96 16.01 -9.95
C LYS A 190 19.92 15.17 -10.69
N ALA A 191 19.51 14.02 -10.13
CA ALA A 191 18.47 13.20 -10.71
C ALA A 191 17.11 13.92 -10.71
N ALA A 192 16.81 14.72 -9.69
CA ALA A 192 15.60 15.55 -9.63
C ALA A 192 15.63 16.66 -10.69
N GLU A 193 16.76 17.36 -10.85
CA GLU A 193 16.93 18.37 -11.91
C GLU A 193 16.71 17.78 -13.31
N LEU A 194 17.27 16.59 -13.59
CA LEU A 194 17.05 15.88 -14.85
C LEU A 194 15.58 15.47 -15.03
N ALA A 195 14.93 15.00 -13.97
CA ALA A 195 13.52 14.60 -13.99
C ALA A 195 12.57 15.78 -14.24
N LEU A 196 12.85 16.96 -13.69
CA LEU A 196 12.07 18.18 -13.94
C LEU A 196 12.14 18.63 -15.40
N ASN A 197 13.28 18.41 -16.06
CA ASN A 197 13.49 18.78 -17.46
C ASN A 197 13.02 17.71 -18.47
N GLY A 198 12.62 16.53 -18.00
CA GLY A 198 12.18 15.42 -18.86
C GLY A 198 10.78 15.67 -19.44
N VAL A 199 10.66 15.71 -20.77
CA VAL A 199 9.38 15.92 -21.47
C VAL A 199 8.88 14.63 -22.09
N VAL A 200 7.68 14.18 -21.71
CA VAL A 200 7.06 12.97 -22.29
C VAL A 200 5.88 13.31 -23.21
N TYR A 201 6.11 13.32 -24.52
CA TYR A 201 5.06 13.60 -25.51
C TYR A 201 4.00 12.47 -25.60
N ASN A 202 2.72 12.87 -25.55
CA ASN A 202 1.57 12.00 -25.30
C ASN A 202 1.33 10.87 -26.34
N LYS A 203 1.62 11.09 -27.63
CA LYS A 203 1.26 10.12 -28.71
C LYS A 203 2.23 8.95 -28.90
N GLN A 204 3.38 8.92 -28.22
CA GLN A 204 4.41 7.88 -28.42
C GLN A 204 4.69 7.03 -27.18
N ARG A 205 4.15 7.38 -25.99
CA ARG A 205 4.43 6.67 -24.72
C ARG A 205 4.17 5.17 -24.79
N GLY A 206 2.95 4.77 -25.18
CA GLY A 206 2.60 3.35 -25.28
C GLY A 206 3.52 2.57 -26.23
N LYS A 207 3.94 3.18 -27.34
CA LYS A 207 4.87 2.54 -28.30
C LYS A 207 6.25 2.31 -27.69
N ILE A 208 6.80 3.29 -26.98
CA ILE A 208 8.08 3.17 -26.28
C ILE A 208 7.99 2.10 -25.19
N MET A 209 6.90 2.08 -24.42
CA MET A 209 6.67 1.08 -23.38
C MET A 209 6.54 -0.34 -23.95
N HIS A 210 5.87 -0.52 -25.10
CA HIS A 210 5.83 -1.81 -25.80
C HIS A 210 7.22 -2.26 -26.25
N LYS A 211 8.01 -1.37 -26.87
CA LYS A 211 9.39 -1.69 -27.25
C LYS A 211 10.26 -2.03 -26.03
N PHE A 212 10.08 -1.34 -24.92
CA PHE A 212 10.78 -1.64 -23.67
C PHE A 212 10.39 -3.04 -23.14
N ALA A 213 9.11 -3.41 -23.20
CA ALA A 213 8.68 -4.77 -22.85
C ALA A 213 9.32 -5.84 -23.75
N ASP A 214 9.42 -5.59 -25.06
CA ASP A 214 10.06 -6.51 -26.01
C ASP A 214 11.55 -6.69 -25.69
N LEU A 215 12.26 -5.60 -25.33
CA LEU A 215 13.67 -5.66 -24.92
C LEU A 215 13.87 -6.42 -23.61
N ILE A 216 12.96 -6.28 -22.64
CA ILE A 216 12.99 -7.06 -21.39
C ILE A 216 12.87 -8.55 -21.71
N GLU A 217 11.95 -8.93 -22.60
CA GLU A 217 11.76 -10.34 -22.98
C GLU A 217 12.98 -10.91 -23.71
N GLN A 218 13.60 -10.13 -24.60
CA GLN A 218 14.84 -10.52 -25.29
C GLN A 218 16.00 -10.77 -24.33
N ASN A 219 16.01 -10.12 -23.16
CA ASN A 219 17.06 -10.24 -22.15
C ASN A 219 16.60 -11.02 -20.90
N THR A 220 15.56 -11.86 -21.02
CA THR A 220 14.94 -12.57 -19.89
C THR A 220 15.94 -13.40 -19.08
N GLU A 221 16.86 -14.09 -19.76
CA GLU A 221 17.84 -14.97 -19.12
C GLU A 221 18.86 -14.20 -18.29
N GLU A 222 19.42 -13.12 -18.85
CA GLU A 222 20.37 -12.26 -18.13
C GLU A 222 19.71 -11.59 -16.92
N LEU A 223 18.49 -11.06 -17.09
CA LEU A 223 17.73 -10.43 -16.01
C LEU A 223 17.37 -11.43 -14.89
N ALA A 224 16.97 -12.66 -15.26
CA ALA A 224 16.69 -13.71 -14.28
C ALA A 224 17.95 -14.13 -13.52
N ALA A 225 19.10 -14.17 -14.19
CA ALA A 225 20.38 -14.46 -13.53
C ALA A 225 20.79 -13.35 -12.56
N LEU A 226 20.58 -12.07 -12.92
CA LEU A 226 20.83 -10.94 -12.03
C LEU A 226 19.97 -11.02 -10.76
N ASP A 227 18.65 -11.20 -10.91
CA ASP A 227 17.75 -11.34 -9.75
C ASP A 227 18.07 -12.61 -8.91
N CYS A 228 18.54 -13.69 -9.54
CA CYS A 228 19.00 -14.90 -8.86
C CYS A 228 20.22 -14.63 -7.97
N ILE A 229 21.25 -13.96 -8.52
CA ILE A 229 22.52 -13.70 -7.84
C ILE A 229 22.35 -12.68 -6.71
N ASP A 230 21.65 -11.58 -6.98
CA ASP A 230 21.50 -10.50 -6.00
C ASP A 230 20.53 -10.86 -4.88
N ALA A 231 19.41 -11.51 -5.23
CA ALA A 231 18.33 -11.76 -4.28
C ALA A 231 18.26 -13.20 -3.80
N GLY A 232 19.10 -14.12 -4.27
CA GLY A 232 19.04 -15.55 -3.89
C GLY A 232 17.74 -16.26 -4.34
N LYS A 233 17.09 -15.75 -5.40
CA LYS A 233 15.83 -16.27 -5.95
C LYS A 233 16.11 -17.42 -6.92
N LEU A 234 15.17 -18.35 -7.07
CA LEU A 234 15.32 -19.43 -8.04
C LEU A 234 15.40 -18.88 -9.47
N PHE A 235 16.48 -19.20 -10.19
CA PHE A 235 16.71 -18.73 -11.56
C PHE A 235 15.55 -19.08 -12.48
N MET A 236 15.07 -20.33 -12.44
CA MET A 236 13.95 -20.79 -13.26
C MET A 236 12.66 -20.05 -12.95
N ARG A 237 12.43 -19.64 -11.69
CA ARG A 237 11.26 -18.83 -11.33
C ARG A 237 11.38 -17.41 -11.89
N GLY A 238 12.57 -16.81 -11.81
CA GLY A 238 12.86 -15.53 -12.44
C GLY A 238 12.57 -15.57 -13.95
N LYS A 239 13.15 -16.55 -14.64
CA LYS A 239 13.05 -16.74 -16.09
C LYS A 239 11.62 -16.99 -16.58
N LEU A 240 10.84 -17.78 -15.85
CA LEU A 240 9.49 -18.21 -16.28
C LEU A 240 8.36 -17.30 -15.76
N ALA A 241 8.56 -16.58 -14.65
CA ALA A 241 7.49 -15.84 -13.99
C ALA A 241 7.83 -14.37 -13.75
N ASP A 242 8.89 -14.06 -12.99
CA ASP A 242 9.11 -12.70 -12.49
C ASP A 242 9.47 -11.71 -13.62
N ILE A 243 10.39 -12.09 -14.52
CA ILE A 243 10.80 -11.24 -15.64
C ILE A 243 9.68 -11.09 -16.69
N PRO A 244 9.05 -12.18 -17.18
CA PRO A 244 7.90 -12.06 -18.07
C PRO A 244 6.72 -11.32 -17.42
N GLY A 245 6.56 -11.43 -16.10
CA GLY A 245 5.58 -10.66 -15.32
C GLY A 245 5.81 -9.15 -15.39
N GLY A 246 7.06 -8.71 -15.22
CA GLY A 246 7.44 -7.30 -15.39
C GLY A 246 7.16 -6.77 -16.80
N ALA A 247 7.53 -7.53 -17.84
CA ALA A 247 7.25 -7.17 -19.23
C ALA A 247 5.74 -7.09 -19.53
N ARG A 248 4.95 -8.07 -19.06
CA ARG A 248 3.48 -8.04 -19.19
C ARG A 248 2.85 -6.84 -18.50
N LEU A 249 3.31 -6.49 -17.30
CA LEU A 249 2.82 -5.33 -16.58
C LEU A 249 3.12 -4.03 -17.35
N LEU A 250 4.30 -3.92 -17.95
CA LEU A 250 4.64 -2.80 -18.80
C LEU A 250 3.74 -2.70 -20.04
N ARG A 251 3.41 -3.83 -20.68
CA ARG A 251 2.45 -3.87 -21.80
C ARG A 251 1.03 -3.49 -21.39
N TYR A 252 0.58 -3.92 -20.21
CA TYR A 252 -0.72 -3.54 -19.67
C TYR A 252 -0.85 -2.02 -19.57
N TYR A 253 0.12 -1.35 -18.94
CA TYR A 253 0.09 0.11 -18.81
C TYR A 253 0.41 0.82 -20.12
N ALA A 254 1.18 0.22 -21.03
CA ALA A 254 1.34 0.74 -22.40
C ALA A 254 -0.01 0.85 -23.12
N GLY A 255 -0.88 -0.16 -22.95
CA GLY A 255 -2.24 -0.17 -23.50
C GLY A 255 -3.22 0.77 -22.77
N ALA A 256 -2.90 1.20 -21.54
CA ALA A 256 -3.67 2.18 -20.78
C ALA A 256 -3.24 3.63 -21.06
N ALA A 257 -2.01 3.86 -21.53
CA ALA A 257 -1.41 5.19 -21.68
C ALA A 257 -2.18 6.15 -22.60
N ASP A 258 -2.96 5.63 -23.55
CA ASP A 258 -3.82 6.39 -24.49
C ASP A 258 -5.31 6.38 -24.10
N LYS A 259 -5.65 5.84 -22.92
CA LYS A 259 -7.04 5.66 -22.42
C LYS A 259 -7.26 6.26 -21.03
N ILE A 260 -6.41 7.19 -20.63
CA ILE A 260 -6.58 7.94 -19.37
C ILE A 260 -7.68 8.97 -19.58
N HIS A 261 -8.81 8.80 -18.90
CA HIS A 261 -9.98 9.67 -19.04
C HIS A 261 -10.19 10.56 -17.81
N GLY A 262 -10.58 11.81 -18.07
CA GLY A 262 -11.31 12.63 -17.12
C GLY A 262 -12.81 12.34 -17.15
N GLU A 263 -13.58 13.17 -16.47
CA GLU A 263 -15.04 13.04 -16.37
C GLU A 263 -15.69 14.36 -16.74
N VAL A 264 -16.80 14.32 -17.48
CA VAL A 264 -17.69 15.48 -17.61
C VAL A 264 -18.68 15.42 -16.45
N LEU A 265 -18.65 16.43 -15.59
CA LEU A 265 -19.36 16.43 -14.31
C LEU A 265 -20.79 16.96 -14.47
N LYS A 266 -21.71 16.38 -13.69
CA LYS A 266 -23.09 16.88 -13.59
C LYS A 266 -23.19 17.99 -12.54
N SER A 267 -23.10 19.23 -13.00
CA SER A 267 -23.25 20.39 -12.11
C SER A 267 -24.70 20.58 -11.66
N THR A 268 -24.91 20.95 -10.40
CA THR A 268 -26.22 21.38 -9.86
C THR A 268 -26.56 22.84 -10.19
N ARG A 269 -25.65 23.52 -10.89
CA ARG A 269 -25.74 24.92 -11.37
C ARG A 269 -25.47 24.95 -12.87
N SER A 270 -25.84 26.02 -13.56
CA SER A 270 -25.58 26.24 -15.01
C SER A 270 -24.09 26.42 -15.31
N LEU A 271 -23.31 25.34 -15.17
CA LEU A 271 -21.88 25.26 -15.40
C LEU A 271 -21.58 24.04 -16.26
N HIS A 272 -20.70 24.20 -17.25
CA HIS A 272 -20.00 23.08 -17.85
C HIS A 272 -18.76 22.81 -17.01
N ALA A 273 -18.75 21.67 -16.32
CA ALA A 273 -17.65 21.26 -15.47
C ALA A 273 -17.09 19.92 -15.96
N TYR A 274 -15.78 19.79 -15.96
CA TYR A 274 -15.09 18.55 -16.30
C TYR A 274 -13.80 18.40 -15.49
N THR A 275 -13.28 17.18 -15.42
CA THR A 275 -11.98 16.89 -14.81
C THR A 275 -10.93 16.60 -15.88
N LEU A 276 -9.71 17.08 -15.64
CA LEU A 276 -8.50 16.65 -16.35
C LEU A 276 -7.73 15.71 -15.43
N ARG A 277 -7.06 14.72 -16.03
CA ARG A 277 -6.10 13.82 -15.37
C ARG A 277 -4.71 14.16 -15.87
N GLU A 278 -4.00 14.97 -15.12
CA GLU A 278 -2.65 15.45 -15.48
C GLU A 278 -1.60 14.61 -14.74
N PRO A 279 -0.42 14.32 -15.32
CA PRO A 279 0.66 13.67 -14.58
C PRO A 279 1.02 14.49 -13.34
N ILE A 280 1.30 13.81 -12.23
CA ILE A 280 1.60 14.49 -10.97
C ILE A 280 2.91 15.29 -11.03
N GLY A 281 3.86 14.89 -11.87
CA GLY A 281 5.17 15.52 -11.99
C GLY A 281 6.30 14.52 -11.80
N VAL A 282 7.20 14.81 -10.84
CA VAL A 282 8.38 13.99 -10.53
C VAL A 282 8.05 13.03 -9.40
N VAL A 283 8.21 11.73 -9.66
CA VAL A 283 7.87 10.67 -8.71
C VAL A 283 9.12 10.03 -8.12
N GLY A 284 9.17 9.94 -6.78
CA GLY A 284 10.19 9.19 -6.04
C GLY A 284 9.74 7.76 -5.75
N HIS A 285 10.48 6.76 -6.22
CA HIS A 285 10.22 5.34 -5.96
C HIS A 285 11.33 4.76 -5.08
N ILE A 286 10.95 4.18 -3.95
CA ILE A 286 11.86 3.40 -3.09
C ILE A 286 11.28 2.00 -3.01
N ILE A 287 12.02 1.01 -3.51
CA ILE A 287 11.54 -0.37 -3.67
C ILE A 287 12.38 -1.38 -2.86
N PRO A 288 11.76 -2.46 -2.33
CA PRO A 288 12.45 -3.47 -1.53
C PRO A 288 13.20 -4.48 -2.42
N TRP A 289 13.93 -5.39 -1.78
CA TRP A 289 14.84 -6.35 -2.43
C TRP A 289 14.21 -7.70 -2.79
N ASN A 290 13.03 -8.02 -2.30
CA ASN A 290 12.52 -9.40 -2.33
C ASN A 290 11.97 -9.85 -3.70
N PHE A 291 11.44 -8.91 -4.49
CA PHE A 291 11.08 -9.11 -5.91
C PHE A 291 11.56 -7.92 -6.74
N PRO A 292 12.88 -7.77 -6.99
CA PRO A 292 13.45 -6.54 -7.57
C PRO A 292 12.76 -6.12 -8.87
N THR A 293 12.63 -7.07 -9.81
CA THR A 293 11.95 -6.83 -11.10
C THR A 293 10.48 -6.47 -10.93
N SER A 294 9.72 -7.25 -10.16
CA SER A 294 8.28 -7.02 -10.02
C SER A 294 8.01 -5.68 -9.33
N MET A 295 8.77 -5.37 -8.27
CA MET A 295 8.64 -4.10 -7.56
C MET A 295 9.02 -2.90 -8.44
N PHE A 296 10.05 -3.04 -9.28
CA PHE A 296 10.42 -2.00 -10.23
C PHE A 296 9.26 -1.66 -11.18
N PHE A 297 8.70 -2.66 -11.86
CA PHE A 297 7.63 -2.41 -12.84
C PHE A 297 6.27 -2.11 -12.21
N MET A 298 5.98 -2.58 -10.99
CA MET A 298 4.79 -2.15 -10.23
C MET A 298 4.77 -0.64 -9.99
N LYS A 299 5.95 0.00 -9.92
CA LYS A 299 6.07 1.45 -9.75
C LYS A 299 6.24 2.17 -11.08
N VAL A 300 7.23 1.77 -11.87
CA VAL A 300 7.65 2.46 -13.11
C VAL A 300 6.59 2.41 -14.21
N ALA A 301 5.96 1.25 -14.44
CA ALA A 301 5.04 1.09 -15.55
C ALA A 301 3.80 2.03 -15.47
N PRO A 302 3.06 2.09 -14.35
CA PRO A 302 1.94 3.04 -14.23
C PRO A 302 2.39 4.52 -14.21
N ALA A 303 3.52 4.85 -13.60
CA ALA A 303 4.05 6.22 -13.60
C ALA A 303 4.42 6.69 -15.02
N LEU A 304 5.07 5.81 -15.80
CA LEU A 304 5.44 6.09 -17.19
C LEU A 304 4.22 6.22 -18.10
N ALA A 305 3.19 5.39 -17.91
CA ALA A 305 1.93 5.50 -18.65
C ALA A 305 1.19 6.82 -18.36
N ALA A 306 1.16 7.23 -17.08
CA ALA A 306 0.59 8.51 -16.64
C ALA A 306 1.33 9.72 -17.23
N GLY A 307 2.59 9.54 -17.65
CA GLY A 307 3.43 10.60 -18.21
C GLY A 307 4.28 11.33 -17.18
N CYS A 308 4.54 10.70 -16.02
CA CYS A 308 5.46 11.22 -15.02
C CYS A 308 6.92 11.00 -15.42
N THR A 309 7.80 11.80 -14.83
CA THR A 309 9.23 11.48 -14.72
C THR A 309 9.50 10.91 -13.33
N MET A 310 10.58 10.16 -13.17
CA MET A 310 10.80 9.43 -11.92
C MET A 310 12.27 9.21 -11.55
N ILE A 311 12.47 9.06 -10.25
CA ILE A 311 13.71 8.63 -9.62
C ILE A 311 13.42 7.34 -8.87
N VAL A 312 14.15 6.27 -9.19
CA VAL A 312 13.99 4.94 -8.59
C VAL A 312 15.22 4.60 -7.77
N LYS A 313 15.02 4.38 -6.48
CA LYS A 313 16.01 3.84 -5.55
C LYS A 313 15.71 2.36 -5.28
N PRO A 314 16.45 1.44 -5.92
CA PRO A 314 16.38 0.02 -5.56
C PRO A 314 16.99 -0.22 -4.18
N ALA A 315 16.58 -1.31 -3.53
CA ALA A 315 17.23 -1.76 -2.31
C ALA A 315 18.73 -2.02 -2.55
N GLU A 316 19.55 -1.68 -1.58
CA GLU A 316 21.01 -1.86 -1.63
C GLU A 316 21.43 -3.32 -1.81
N GLN A 317 20.60 -4.28 -1.40
CA GLN A 317 20.87 -5.70 -1.61
C GLN A 317 20.72 -6.12 -3.08
N THR A 318 19.87 -5.45 -3.86
CA THR A 318 19.46 -5.93 -5.19
C THR A 318 19.39 -4.81 -6.24
N PRO A 319 20.50 -4.08 -6.50
CA PRO A 319 20.49 -2.96 -7.43
C PRO A 319 20.63 -3.37 -8.90
N LEU A 320 21.15 -4.57 -9.21
CA LEU A 320 21.69 -4.86 -10.54
C LEU A 320 20.62 -4.86 -11.64
N SER A 321 19.47 -5.50 -11.40
CA SER A 321 18.40 -5.55 -12.42
C SER A 321 17.79 -4.18 -12.69
N ALA A 322 17.64 -3.32 -11.67
CA ALA A 322 17.15 -1.95 -11.85
C ALA A 322 18.08 -1.11 -12.75
N LEU A 323 19.40 -1.24 -12.60
CA LEU A 323 20.38 -0.59 -13.47
C LEU A 323 20.30 -1.13 -14.91
N PHE A 324 20.12 -2.44 -15.07
CA PHE A 324 19.93 -3.05 -16.39
C PHE A 324 18.65 -2.56 -17.06
N TYR A 325 17.55 -2.42 -16.30
CA TYR A 325 16.31 -1.84 -16.82
C TYR A 325 16.46 -0.40 -17.28
N ALA A 326 17.26 0.43 -16.59
CA ALA A 326 17.57 1.78 -17.06
C ALA A 326 18.30 1.77 -18.41
N HIS A 327 19.23 0.84 -18.61
CA HIS A 327 19.92 0.65 -19.89
C HIS A 327 18.93 0.26 -21.01
N LEU A 328 18.06 -0.72 -20.75
CA LEU A 328 17.04 -1.15 -21.72
C LEU A 328 16.01 -0.06 -22.02
N ALA A 329 15.61 0.73 -21.02
CA ALA A 329 14.71 1.87 -21.19
C ALA A 329 15.30 2.89 -22.17
N LYS A 330 16.60 3.19 -22.06
CA LYS A 330 17.30 4.07 -23.01
C LYS A 330 17.28 3.52 -24.42
N GLN A 331 17.55 2.22 -24.61
CA GLN A 331 17.46 1.56 -25.92
C GLN A 331 16.02 1.56 -26.49
N ALA A 332 15.02 1.46 -25.63
CA ALA A 332 13.62 1.54 -26.01
C ALA A 332 13.21 2.94 -26.51
N GLY A 333 14.02 3.97 -26.22
CA GLY A 333 13.74 5.36 -26.56
C GLY A 333 13.00 6.11 -25.45
N VAL A 334 13.07 5.65 -24.20
CA VAL A 334 12.68 6.48 -23.05
C VAL A 334 13.60 7.71 -23.04
N PRO A 335 13.05 8.95 -23.07
CA PRO A 335 13.87 10.15 -23.11
C PRO A 335 14.78 10.28 -21.87
N ASP A 336 15.94 10.92 -22.06
CA ASP A 336 16.86 11.20 -20.95
C ASP A 336 16.13 12.03 -19.87
N GLY A 337 16.40 11.71 -18.59
CA GLY A 337 15.75 12.32 -17.42
C GLY A 337 14.38 11.75 -17.05
N VAL A 338 13.71 10.97 -17.90
CA VAL A 338 12.38 10.41 -17.59
C VAL A 338 12.45 9.29 -16.55
N LEU A 339 13.47 8.42 -16.65
CA LEU A 339 13.73 7.34 -15.71
C LEU A 339 15.16 7.45 -15.21
N ASN A 340 15.31 7.78 -13.93
CA ASN A 340 16.60 7.88 -13.26
C ASN A 340 16.68 6.77 -12.20
N VAL A 341 17.79 6.02 -12.16
CA VAL A 341 18.00 4.97 -11.15
C VAL A 341 19.18 5.37 -10.28
N VAL A 342 18.92 5.49 -8.98
CA VAL A 342 19.89 5.96 -7.97
C VAL A 342 20.03 4.88 -6.90
N THR A 343 21.13 4.13 -6.94
CA THR A 343 21.45 3.08 -5.95
C THR A 343 22.06 3.68 -4.67
N GLY A 344 21.96 3.00 -3.53
CA GLY A 344 22.51 3.51 -2.27
C GLY A 344 21.79 2.96 -1.06
N PHE A 345 22.10 3.45 0.13
CA PHE A 345 21.45 3.00 1.37
C PHE A 345 20.15 3.73 1.65
N GLY A 346 19.28 3.13 2.46
CA GLY A 346 18.01 3.74 2.86
C GLY A 346 18.16 5.04 3.66
N ASN A 347 19.18 5.15 4.52
CA ASN A 347 19.42 6.31 5.39
C ASN A 347 20.11 7.49 4.68
N THR A 348 20.68 7.27 3.50
CA THR A 348 21.28 8.32 2.64
C THR A 348 20.36 8.59 1.45
N ALA A 349 20.54 7.89 0.32
CA ALA A 349 19.78 8.08 -0.91
C ALA A 349 18.25 7.99 -0.71
N GLY A 350 17.78 7.02 0.09
CA GLY A 350 16.36 6.88 0.40
C GLY A 350 15.80 8.06 1.21
N ALA A 351 16.58 8.57 2.17
CA ALA A 351 16.20 9.71 3.00
C ALA A 351 16.22 11.03 2.20
N ALA A 352 17.18 11.20 1.29
CA ALA A 352 17.27 12.34 0.38
C ALA A 352 16.02 12.45 -0.51
N ILE A 353 15.67 11.36 -1.21
CA ILE A 353 14.46 11.28 -2.05
C ILE A 353 13.20 11.63 -1.24
N SER A 354 13.15 11.18 0.01
CA SER A 354 12.00 11.40 0.89
C SER A 354 11.80 12.86 1.31
N LYS A 355 12.91 13.58 1.52
CA LYS A 355 12.92 14.97 2.01
C LYS A 355 12.98 16.00 0.88
N HIS A 356 13.36 15.61 -0.34
CA HIS A 356 13.54 16.52 -1.47
C HIS A 356 12.27 17.36 -1.72
N MET A 357 12.45 18.67 -1.93
CA MET A 357 11.33 19.63 -2.04
C MET A 357 10.62 19.59 -3.39
N ASP A 358 11.30 19.11 -4.43
CA ASP A 358 10.75 18.99 -5.79
C ASP A 358 10.35 17.54 -6.16
N ILE A 359 10.15 16.67 -5.17
CA ILE A 359 9.61 15.31 -5.37
C ILE A 359 8.16 15.27 -4.87
N ASP A 360 7.26 14.63 -5.62
CA ASP A 360 5.82 14.74 -5.37
C ASP A 360 5.19 13.56 -4.60
N MET A 361 5.92 12.45 -4.34
CA MET A 361 5.37 11.33 -3.54
C MET A 361 6.33 10.31 -2.90
N VAL A 362 6.13 9.88 -1.61
CA VAL A 362 7.02 8.94 -0.84
C VAL A 362 6.47 8.34 0.55
N GLY A 363 6.79 7.06 0.95
CA GLY A 363 6.89 6.24 2.27
C GLY A 363 6.38 6.56 3.76
N ARG A 364 6.71 5.80 4.89
CA ARG A 364 6.32 6.00 6.37
C ARG A 364 7.20 6.90 7.29
N LEU A 365 8.48 6.58 7.57
CA LEU A 365 9.45 7.63 8.04
C LEU A 365 9.48 8.79 7.05
N ILE A 366 9.20 8.38 5.84
CA ILE A 366 9.04 9.16 4.67
C ILE A 366 7.67 9.92 4.67
N MET A 367 6.64 9.48 5.41
CA MET A 367 5.36 10.20 5.59
C MET A 367 5.58 11.34 6.57
N GLN A 368 6.40 11.09 7.58
CA GLN A 368 6.96 12.15 8.42
C GLN A 368 7.83 13.10 7.58
N ALA A 369 8.71 12.59 6.72
CA ALA A 369 9.51 13.45 5.84
C ALA A 369 8.65 14.29 4.89
N ALA A 370 7.60 13.73 4.30
CA ALA A 370 6.62 14.44 3.49
C ALA A 370 5.94 15.55 4.28
N ALA A 371 5.46 15.24 5.50
CA ALA A 371 4.86 16.22 6.40
C ALA A 371 5.82 17.35 6.79
N LEU A 372 7.10 17.05 6.97
CA LEU A 372 8.14 18.01 7.36
C LEU A 372 8.76 18.79 6.18
N SER A 373 8.42 18.45 4.93
CA SER A 373 8.97 19.07 3.72
C SER A 373 7.88 19.84 2.95
N ASN A 374 7.39 19.27 1.85
CA ASN A 374 6.49 19.92 0.89
C ASN A 374 5.05 19.36 0.90
N LEU A 375 4.69 18.52 1.88
CA LEU A 375 3.37 17.86 1.99
C LEU A 375 3.01 16.98 0.78
N LYS A 376 4.02 16.45 0.07
CA LYS A 376 3.89 15.50 -1.04
C LYS A 376 2.94 14.31 -0.73
N THR A 377 2.23 13.84 -1.75
CA THR A 377 1.28 12.71 -1.61
C THR A 377 2.03 11.43 -1.28
N VAL A 378 1.43 10.46 -0.58
CA VAL A 378 2.16 9.25 -0.18
C VAL A 378 1.39 8.00 -0.59
N SER A 379 2.08 6.95 -1.05
CA SER A 379 1.52 5.60 -1.23
C SER A 379 2.47 4.58 -0.64
N LEU A 380 1.95 3.73 0.25
CA LEU A 380 2.70 2.77 1.05
C LEU A 380 2.22 1.36 0.79
N GLU A 381 3.14 0.51 0.36
CA GLU A 381 3.00 -0.94 0.47
C GLU A 381 4.00 -1.42 1.53
N LEU A 382 3.49 -1.88 2.66
CA LEU A 382 4.30 -2.31 3.81
C LEU A 382 4.14 -3.81 4.06
N GLY A 383 4.71 -4.27 5.18
CA GLY A 383 4.68 -5.67 5.57
C GLY A 383 3.30 -6.22 5.95
N GLY A 384 3.27 -7.52 6.15
CA GLY A 384 2.07 -8.27 6.50
C GLY A 384 2.30 -9.37 7.53
N LYS A 385 1.19 -9.90 8.04
CA LYS A 385 1.14 -11.15 8.81
C LYS A 385 -0.12 -11.93 8.40
N SER A 386 -0.17 -12.24 7.11
CA SER A 386 -1.37 -12.69 6.43
C SER A 386 -1.88 -14.03 7.01
N PRO A 387 -3.18 -14.12 7.35
CA PRO A 387 -3.79 -15.36 7.79
C PRO A 387 -4.23 -16.23 6.59
N LEU A 388 -4.04 -17.53 6.70
CA LEU A 388 -4.68 -18.55 5.85
C LEU A 388 -5.63 -19.37 6.73
N ILE A 389 -6.93 -19.37 6.41
CA ILE A 389 -7.97 -20.03 7.20
C ILE A 389 -8.48 -21.25 6.44
N ILE A 390 -8.43 -22.42 7.05
CA ILE A 390 -8.72 -23.71 6.42
C ILE A 390 -9.84 -24.40 7.21
N PHE A 391 -11.00 -24.57 6.56
CA PHE A 391 -12.20 -25.15 7.17
C PHE A 391 -12.23 -26.68 7.02
N ASP A 392 -13.06 -27.35 7.82
CA ASP A 392 -13.16 -28.82 7.88
C ASP A 392 -13.55 -29.46 6.53
N ASP A 393 -14.23 -28.72 5.66
CA ASP A 393 -14.64 -29.20 4.34
C ASP A 393 -13.54 -29.15 3.27
N ALA A 394 -12.34 -28.65 3.63
CA ALA A 394 -11.17 -28.60 2.77
C ALA A 394 -10.63 -30.00 2.43
N ASP A 395 -10.01 -30.10 1.26
CA ASP A 395 -9.14 -31.25 0.95
C ASP A 395 -7.81 -31.06 1.70
N VAL A 396 -7.56 -31.92 2.70
CA VAL A 396 -6.42 -31.77 3.62
C VAL A 396 -5.08 -31.78 2.88
N ASP A 397 -4.92 -32.61 1.84
CA ASP A 397 -3.64 -32.72 1.13
C ASP A 397 -3.34 -31.45 0.33
N LYS A 398 -4.34 -30.95 -0.41
CA LYS A 398 -4.23 -29.70 -1.18
C LYS A 398 -4.07 -28.50 -0.26
N ALA A 399 -4.79 -28.48 0.86
CA ALA A 399 -4.70 -27.40 1.83
C ALA A 399 -3.31 -27.35 2.49
N ALA A 400 -2.72 -28.49 2.83
CA ALA A 400 -1.38 -28.56 3.40
C ALA A 400 -0.31 -28.11 2.39
N GLU A 401 -0.44 -28.49 1.12
CA GLU A 401 0.43 -28.01 0.05
C GLU A 401 0.30 -26.49 -0.18
N LEU A 402 -0.93 -25.97 -0.21
CA LEU A 402 -1.19 -24.54 -0.36
C LEU A 402 -0.59 -23.74 0.81
N ALA A 403 -0.78 -24.21 2.04
CA ALA A 403 -0.23 -23.59 3.24
C ALA A 403 1.30 -23.59 3.25
N LEU A 404 1.93 -24.72 2.90
CA LEU A 404 3.38 -24.79 2.82
C LEU A 404 3.91 -23.80 1.76
N ASN A 405 3.37 -23.85 0.54
CA ASN A 405 3.75 -22.92 -0.52
C ASN A 405 3.58 -21.46 -0.09
N GLY A 406 2.52 -21.14 0.64
CA GLY A 406 2.25 -19.82 1.19
C GLY A 406 3.33 -19.26 2.14
N VAL A 407 4.19 -20.12 2.72
CA VAL A 407 5.32 -19.70 3.56
C VAL A 407 6.70 -19.93 2.94
N VAL A 408 6.89 -20.96 2.11
CA VAL A 408 8.20 -21.27 1.51
C VAL A 408 8.42 -20.59 0.16
N TYR A 409 7.36 -20.07 -0.49
CA TYR A 409 7.50 -19.33 -1.73
C TYR A 409 8.45 -18.14 -1.54
N ASN A 410 9.43 -18.02 -2.43
CA ASN A 410 10.52 -17.06 -2.30
C ASN A 410 11.12 -17.06 -0.89
N LYS A 411 11.33 -18.26 -0.31
CA LYS A 411 11.89 -18.49 1.02
C LYS A 411 11.21 -17.68 2.15
N GLY A 412 9.92 -17.36 1.98
CA GLY A 412 9.15 -16.58 2.95
C GLY A 412 9.48 -15.09 2.98
N GLU A 413 10.35 -14.61 2.10
CA GLU A 413 10.65 -13.19 1.90
C GLU A 413 9.56 -12.56 1.01
N VAL A 414 8.32 -12.61 1.49
CA VAL A 414 7.12 -12.16 0.77
C VAL A 414 6.18 -11.47 1.75
N CYS A 415 5.85 -10.21 1.49
CA CYS A 415 4.99 -9.40 2.36
C CYS A 415 3.58 -10.02 2.58
N VAL A 416 3.07 -10.74 1.58
CA VAL A 416 1.77 -11.43 1.63
C VAL A 416 1.84 -12.89 2.12
N SER A 417 3.00 -13.38 2.57
CA SER A 417 3.17 -14.76 3.03
C SER A 417 2.13 -15.17 4.08
N SER A 418 1.53 -16.37 3.92
CA SER A 418 0.56 -16.96 4.86
C SER A 418 1.25 -17.47 6.13
N SER A 419 1.87 -16.55 6.87
CA SER A 419 2.69 -16.86 8.03
C SER A 419 1.89 -17.25 9.28
N ARG A 420 0.57 -16.98 9.29
CA ARG A 420 -0.38 -17.51 10.29
C ARG A 420 -1.35 -18.45 9.59
N VAL A 421 -1.32 -19.73 9.95
CA VAL A 421 -2.24 -20.73 9.37
C VAL A 421 -3.20 -21.18 10.47
N TYR A 422 -4.48 -20.99 10.22
CA TYR A 422 -5.58 -21.39 11.10
C TYR A 422 -6.31 -22.56 10.46
N VAL A 423 -6.36 -23.70 11.15
CA VAL A 423 -7.03 -24.91 10.67
C VAL A 423 -8.12 -25.30 11.65
N GLN A 424 -9.29 -25.64 11.11
CA GLN A 424 -10.43 -26.03 11.93
C GLN A 424 -10.15 -27.36 12.65
N ASP A 425 -10.67 -27.48 13.88
CA ASP A 425 -10.30 -28.55 14.80
C ASP A 425 -10.60 -29.97 14.29
N GLY A 426 -11.60 -30.15 13.44
CA GLY A 426 -11.98 -31.43 12.86
C GLY A 426 -10.93 -32.07 11.95
N ILE A 427 -10.10 -31.27 11.27
CA ILE A 427 -9.06 -31.76 10.33
C ILE A 427 -7.62 -31.44 10.77
N TYR A 428 -7.42 -30.72 11.87
CA TYR A 428 -6.11 -30.19 12.25
C TYR A 428 -5.02 -31.27 12.38
N ASP A 429 -5.29 -32.37 13.08
CA ASP A 429 -4.25 -33.36 13.39
C ASP A 429 -3.79 -34.12 12.15
N GLU A 430 -4.68 -34.33 11.16
CA GLU A 430 -4.31 -34.89 9.85
C GLU A 430 -3.52 -33.87 9.03
N PHE A 431 -3.97 -32.62 9.03
CA PHE A 431 -3.32 -31.51 8.34
C PHE A 431 -1.88 -31.30 8.82
N GLU A 432 -1.66 -31.25 10.14
CA GLU A 432 -0.35 -31.04 10.76
C GLU A 432 0.65 -32.10 10.30
N LYS A 433 0.25 -33.38 10.32
CA LYS A 433 1.09 -34.50 9.87
C LYS A 433 1.51 -34.34 8.41
N LYS A 434 0.55 -34.06 7.52
CA LYS A 434 0.79 -33.87 6.08
C LYS A 434 1.66 -32.64 5.81
N LEU A 435 1.42 -31.53 6.51
CA LEU A 435 2.23 -30.32 6.39
C LEU A 435 3.70 -30.59 6.76
N VAL A 436 3.94 -31.25 7.90
CA VAL A 436 5.29 -31.55 8.38
C VAL A 436 6.02 -32.50 7.42
N GLU A 437 5.34 -33.51 6.87
CA GLU A 437 5.90 -34.40 5.85
C GLU A 437 6.36 -33.61 4.62
N LYS A 438 5.47 -32.77 4.06
CA LYS A 438 5.77 -31.94 2.88
C LYS A 438 6.90 -30.95 3.18
N ALA A 439 6.94 -30.34 4.37
CA ALA A 439 7.99 -29.39 4.75
C ALA A 439 9.38 -30.04 4.87
N LYS A 440 9.46 -31.26 5.41
CA LYS A 440 10.71 -32.04 5.51
C LYS A 440 11.24 -32.50 4.15
N ALA A 441 10.35 -32.73 3.19
CA ALA A 441 10.69 -33.09 1.82
C ALA A 441 11.13 -31.89 0.96
N TRP A 442 11.02 -30.66 1.48
CA TRP A 442 11.31 -29.45 0.70
C TRP A 442 12.80 -29.30 0.42
N LYS A 443 13.18 -29.22 -0.86
CA LYS A 443 14.58 -29.23 -1.29
C LYS A 443 15.21 -27.83 -1.32
N LEU A 444 16.17 -27.60 -0.44
CA LEU A 444 17.05 -26.43 -0.45
C LEU A 444 18.29 -26.71 -1.31
N GLY A 445 18.86 -25.67 -1.92
CA GLY A 445 20.04 -25.84 -2.76
C GLY A 445 20.45 -24.58 -3.50
N ASP A 446 21.39 -24.75 -4.44
CA ASP A 446 21.81 -23.68 -5.35
C ASP A 446 20.59 -23.18 -6.15
N PRO A 447 20.29 -21.87 -6.13
CA PRO A 447 19.15 -21.31 -6.86
C PRO A 447 19.26 -21.42 -8.40
N PHE A 448 20.43 -21.76 -8.95
CA PHE A 448 20.60 -22.07 -10.37
C PHE A 448 20.30 -23.53 -10.73
N ASP A 449 20.29 -24.45 -9.75
CA ASP A 449 19.90 -25.85 -9.98
C ASP A 449 18.37 -25.92 -10.21
N PRO A 450 17.90 -26.41 -11.36
CA PRO A 450 16.47 -26.46 -11.68
C PRO A 450 15.66 -27.40 -10.76
N SER A 451 16.33 -28.25 -9.98
CA SER A 451 15.68 -29.12 -9.00
C SER A 451 15.57 -28.52 -7.60
N THR A 452 16.19 -27.35 -7.35
CA THR A 452 16.08 -26.62 -6.08
C THR A 452 14.70 -25.98 -5.95
N LEU A 453 14.07 -26.12 -4.77
CA LEU A 453 12.79 -25.51 -4.44
C LEU A 453 12.94 -24.26 -3.54
N GLN A 454 14.10 -24.06 -2.91
CA GLN A 454 14.38 -22.89 -2.09
C GLN A 454 15.86 -22.50 -2.08
N GLY A 455 16.14 -21.24 -2.42
CA GLY A 455 17.47 -20.62 -2.33
C GLY A 455 17.78 -20.03 -0.94
N PRO A 456 18.89 -19.29 -0.80
CA PRO A 456 19.27 -18.64 0.46
C PRO A 456 18.44 -17.37 0.73
N GLN A 457 18.45 -16.91 1.98
CA GLN A 457 17.99 -15.56 2.34
C GLN A 457 18.90 -14.52 1.68
N VAL A 458 18.37 -13.31 1.47
CA VAL A 458 19.06 -12.27 0.68
C VAL A 458 20.45 -11.92 1.23
N ASP A 459 20.59 -11.81 2.55
CA ASP A 459 21.84 -11.44 3.20
C ASP A 459 21.96 -12.04 4.62
N LYS A 460 23.14 -11.85 5.21
CA LYS A 460 23.45 -12.31 6.56
C LYS A 460 22.53 -11.72 7.63
N ARG A 461 22.17 -10.44 7.50
CA ARG A 461 21.34 -9.73 8.49
C ARG A 461 19.94 -10.32 8.53
N GLN A 462 19.36 -10.60 7.36
CA GLN A 462 18.04 -11.20 7.24
C GLN A 462 18.04 -12.63 7.77
N PHE A 463 19.08 -13.40 7.44
CA PHE A 463 19.30 -14.74 8.00
C PHE A 463 19.38 -14.75 9.53
N GLU A 464 20.20 -13.88 10.13
CA GLU A 464 20.34 -13.77 11.59
C GLU A 464 19.04 -13.30 12.25
N LYS A 465 18.31 -12.36 11.62
CA LYS A 465 16.98 -11.93 12.09
C LYS A 465 16.00 -13.10 12.14
N ILE A 466 15.95 -13.94 11.11
CA ILE A 466 15.02 -15.06 11.08
C ILE A 466 15.35 -16.08 12.17
N LEU A 467 16.64 -16.41 12.34
CA LEU A 467 17.08 -17.30 13.41
C LEU A 467 16.77 -16.75 14.80
N SER A 468 16.88 -15.43 15.01
CA SER A 468 16.51 -14.83 16.30
C SER A 468 15.00 -14.94 16.57
N TYR A 469 14.14 -14.80 15.56
CA TYR A 469 12.70 -15.03 15.71
C TYR A 469 12.36 -16.49 16.02
N ILE A 470 13.08 -17.44 15.43
CA ILE A 470 12.92 -18.87 15.75
C ILE A 470 13.28 -19.13 17.22
N ASP A 471 14.40 -18.58 17.70
CA ASP A 471 14.83 -18.66 19.10
C ASP A 471 13.79 -18.01 20.04
N ILE A 472 13.26 -16.85 19.69
CA ILE A 472 12.16 -16.19 20.43
C ILE A 472 10.94 -17.10 20.52
N GLY A 473 10.51 -17.72 19.41
CA GLY A 473 9.36 -18.63 19.40
C GLY A 473 9.52 -19.78 20.39
N MET A 474 10.70 -20.43 20.40
CA MET A 474 11.00 -21.49 21.36
C MET A 474 11.01 -20.99 22.81
N LYS A 475 11.56 -19.79 23.06
CA LYS A 475 11.62 -19.18 24.41
C LYS A 475 10.26 -18.76 24.94
N GLU A 476 9.35 -18.34 24.07
CA GLU A 476 7.97 -17.98 24.44
C GLU A 476 7.07 -19.21 24.67
N GLY A 477 7.58 -20.41 24.40
CA GLY A 477 6.92 -21.69 24.67
C GLY A 477 6.16 -22.30 23.50
N ALA A 478 6.42 -21.84 22.26
CA ALA A 478 5.93 -22.53 21.08
C ALA A 478 6.70 -23.83 20.83
N THR A 479 6.00 -24.85 20.33
CA THR A 479 6.59 -26.13 19.97
C THR A 479 7.11 -26.11 18.53
N LEU A 480 8.39 -26.41 18.34
CA LEU A 480 9.01 -26.52 17.02
C LEU A 480 8.77 -27.94 16.44
N LEU A 481 7.96 -28.07 15.39
CA LEU A 481 7.68 -29.37 14.75
C LEU A 481 8.72 -29.80 13.71
N THR A 482 9.27 -28.84 12.97
CA THR A 482 10.28 -29.09 11.93
C THR A 482 11.04 -27.81 11.59
N GLY A 483 12.22 -27.95 10.98
CA GLY A 483 13.12 -26.86 10.64
C GLY A 483 13.79 -26.22 11.85
N GLY A 484 13.79 -24.88 11.89
CA GLY A 484 14.24 -24.09 13.03
C GLY A 484 15.76 -23.89 13.10
N LYS A 485 16.50 -24.19 12.03
CA LYS A 485 17.97 -24.12 12.02
C LYS A 485 18.54 -23.76 10.65
N PRO A 486 19.82 -23.36 10.59
CA PRO A 486 20.55 -23.23 9.34
C PRO A 486 20.65 -24.55 8.58
N TRP A 487 20.69 -24.47 7.25
CA TRP A 487 20.94 -25.61 6.36
C TRP A 487 22.29 -25.49 5.66
N GLY A 488 23.05 -26.59 5.58
CA GLY A 488 24.37 -26.63 4.95
C GLY A 488 25.47 -25.90 5.74
N SER A 489 26.66 -25.81 5.15
CA SER A 489 27.86 -25.20 5.78
C SER A 489 28.24 -23.83 5.22
N LYS A 490 27.58 -23.39 4.13
CA LYS A 490 27.83 -22.12 3.43
C LYS A 490 26.53 -21.53 2.92
N GLY A 491 26.49 -20.20 2.82
CA GLY A 491 25.30 -19.45 2.40
C GLY A 491 24.31 -19.23 3.54
N TYR A 492 23.24 -18.50 3.23
CA TYR A 492 22.26 -18.01 4.21
C TYR A 492 20.97 -18.82 4.16
N TYR A 493 21.04 -20.15 4.31
CA TYR A 493 19.88 -21.04 4.17
C TYR A 493 19.20 -21.31 5.51
N VAL A 494 17.88 -21.15 5.56
CA VAL A 494 17.04 -21.49 6.73
C VAL A 494 16.06 -22.59 6.34
N GLU A 495 15.98 -23.66 7.14
CA GLU A 495 15.02 -24.75 6.89
C GLU A 495 13.57 -24.26 7.05
N PRO A 496 12.61 -24.74 6.22
CA PRO A 496 11.19 -24.52 6.42
C PRO A 496 10.76 -24.89 7.84
N THR A 497 10.25 -23.91 8.56
CA THR A 497 10.03 -23.98 10.00
C THR A 497 8.55 -23.92 10.32
N VAL A 498 8.06 -24.87 11.13
CA VAL A 498 6.66 -24.90 11.58
C VAL A 498 6.61 -24.90 13.09
N PHE A 499 5.95 -23.89 13.66
CA PHE A 499 5.62 -23.80 15.07
C PHE A 499 4.16 -24.15 15.33
N VAL A 500 3.91 -24.90 16.39
CA VAL A 500 2.57 -25.19 16.96
C VAL A 500 2.54 -24.81 18.43
N ASP A 501 1.38 -25.04 19.08
CA ASP A 501 1.12 -24.59 20.46
C ASP A 501 1.34 -23.08 20.64
N VAL A 502 1.15 -22.32 19.55
CA VAL A 502 1.39 -20.88 19.52
C VAL A 502 0.19 -20.12 20.09
N LYS A 503 0.48 -19.05 20.84
CA LYS A 503 -0.52 -18.14 21.40
C LYS A 503 -0.54 -16.83 20.62
N GLU A 504 -1.71 -16.20 20.54
CA GLU A 504 -1.92 -14.94 19.77
C GLU A 504 -1.05 -13.76 20.26
N ASP A 505 -0.50 -13.85 21.47
CA ASP A 505 0.36 -12.83 22.05
C ASP A 505 1.86 -13.01 21.78
N MET A 506 2.27 -14.18 21.28
CA MET A 506 3.66 -14.47 20.93
C MET A 506 4.16 -13.58 19.79
N GLN A 507 5.44 -13.20 19.84
CA GLN A 507 6.07 -12.36 18.83
C GLN A 507 6.07 -13.01 17.45
N ILE A 508 6.29 -14.32 17.36
CA ILE A 508 6.25 -15.06 16.08
C ILE A 508 4.87 -15.05 15.41
N VAL A 509 3.79 -14.76 16.17
CA VAL A 509 2.44 -14.57 15.63
C VAL A 509 2.17 -13.11 15.28
N ARG A 510 2.71 -12.14 16.05
CA ARG A 510 2.42 -10.71 15.89
C ARG A 510 3.29 -9.98 14.86
N ASP A 511 4.55 -10.40 14.73
CA ASP A 511 5.55 -9.70 13.94
C ASP A 511 5.88 -10.41 12.63
N GLU A 512 6.22 -9.60 11.63
CA GLU A 512 6.68 -10.07 10.33
C GLU A 512 8.14 -10.56 10.42
N ILE A 513 8.28 -11.88 10.36
CA ILE A 513 9.57 -12.57 10.38
C ILE A 513 10.30 -12.37 9.04
N PHE A 514 9.55 -12.53 7.94
CA PHE A 514 10.02 -12.41 6.55
C PHE A 514 11.05 -13.49 6.18
N GLY A 515 10.71 -14.74 6.53
CA GLY A 515 11.48 -15.95 6.27
C GLY A 515 10.54 -17.17 6.28
N PRO A 516 11.05 -18.41 6.06
CA PRO A 516 10.22 -19.58 5.85
C PRO A 516 9.71 -20.16 7.19
N VAL A 517 8.99 -19.35 7.97
CA VAL A 517 8.52 -19.68 9.33
C VAL A 517 7.00 -19.52 9.42
N MET A 518 6.33 -20.63 9.76
CA MET A 518 4.87 -20.72 9.90
C MET A 518 4.47 -20.86 11.37
N SER A 519 3.45 -20.11 11.77
CA SER A 519 2.70 -20.33 13.01
C SER A 519 1.38 -21.03 12.70
N LEU A 520 1.26 -22.31 13.10
CA LEU A 520 0.09 -23.15 12.87
C LEU A 520 -0.81 -23.19 14.12
N MET A 521 -2.11 -22.95 13.94
CA MET A 521 -3.09 -22.74 15.01
C MET A 521 -4.41 -23.47 14.71
N LYS A 522 -5.06 -23.97 15.76
CA LYS A 522 -6.44 -24.51 15.72
C LYS A 522 -7.47 -23.39 15.83
N PHE A 523 -8.64 -23.53 15.23
CA PHE A 523 -9.85 -22.74 15.56
C PHE A 523 -11.10 -23.64 15.55
N LYS A 524 -12.21 -23.21 16.15
CA LYS A 524 -13.46 -24.00 16.21
C LYS A 524 -14.60 -23.41 15.40
N THR A 525 -14.77 -22.09 15.45
CA THR A 525 -15.92 -21.42 14.83
C THR A 525 -15.50 -20.39 13.79
N ILE A 526 -16.39 -20.11 12.84
CA ILE A 526 -16.18 -19.06 11.82
C ILE A 526 -15.91 -17.71 12.48
N ASP A 527 -16.65 -17.36 13.53
CA ASP A 527 -16.51 -16.08 14.23
C ASP A 527 -15.15 -15.96 14.94
N GLU A 528 -14.71 -17.02 15.60
CA GLU A 528 -13.36 -17.10 16.19
C GLU A 528 -12.27 -16.93 15.12
N ALA A 529 -12.40 -17.59 13.96
CA ALA A 529 -11.44 -17.49 12.87
C ALA A 529 -11.35 -16.05 12.33
N ILE A 530 -12.48 -15.38 12.14
CA ILE A 530 -12.56 -13.98 11.70
C ILE A 530 -11.91 -13.05 12.72
N GLU A 531 -12.22 -13.22 14.01
CA GLU A 531 -11.67 -12.41 15.09
C GLU A 531 -10.14 -12.51 15.12
N ARG A 532 -9.62 -13.75 15.14
CA ARG A 532 -8.17 -14.02 15.21
C ARG A 532 -7.44 -13.60 13.95
N ALA A 533 -8.02 -13.82 12.76
CA ALA A 533 -7.46 -13.32 11.51
C ALA A 533 -7.30 -11.79 11.53
N ASN A 534 -8.29 -11.07 12.08
CA ASN A 534 -8.30 -9.62 12.18
C ASN A 534 -7.49 -9.05 13.36
N ASN A 535 -7.14 -9.87 14.36
CA ASN A 535 -6.30 -9.51 15.51
C ASN A 535 -4.82 -9.31 15.10
N SER A 536 -4.60 -8.34 14.23
CA SER A 536 -3.30 -7.94 13.74
C SER A 536 -3.31 -6.45 13.40
N LYS A 537 -2.16 -5.80 13.62
CA LYS A 537 -1.89 -4.43 13.14
C LYS A 537 -1.82 -4.36 11.61
N TYR A 538 -1.60 -5.50 10.96
CA TYR A 538 -1.50 -5.65 9.51
C TYR A 538 -2.86 -5.99 8.86
N GLY A 539 -2.92 -5.82 7.55
CA GLY A 539 -4.10 -6.10 6.72
C GLY A 539 -3.74 -6.17 5.24
N LEU A 540 -2.70 -6.91 4.87
CA LEU A 540 -2.22 -6.94 3.48
C LEU A 540 -2.98 -7.96 2.62
N ALA A 541 -2.90 -9.24 2.98
CA ALA A 541 -3.59 -10.33 2.30
C ALA A 541 -4.21 -11.32 3.30
N ALA A 542 -5.12 -12.17 2.82
CA ALA A 542 -5.56 -13.37 3.51
C ALA A 542 -5.96 -14.48 2.52
N GLY A 543 -5.97 -15.72 3.01
CA GLY A 543 -6.44 -16.90 2.28
C GLY A 543 -7.55 -17.62 3.01
N ILE A 544 -8.47 -18.23 2.26
CA ILE A 544 -9.61 -19.00 2.76
C ILE A 544 -9.66 -20.31 1.98
N VAL A 545 -9.76 -21.45 2.66
CA VAL A 545 -9.93 -22.76 2.02
C VAL A 545 -11.21 -23.40 2.54
N THR A 546 -12.22 -23.47 1.68
CA THR A 546 -13.54 -24.06 1.96
C THR A 546 -14.29 -24.36 0.65
N LYS A 547 -15.16 -25.36 0.66
CA LYS A 547 -16.08 -25.67 -0.45
C LYS A 547 -17.42 -24.97 -0.28
N ASP A 548 -17.74 -24.48 0.92
CA ASP A 548 -18.98 -23.75 1.20
C ASP A 548 -18.89 -22.28 0.74
N LEU A 549 -19.77 -21.92 -0.21
CA LEU A 549 -19.85 -20.57 -0.77
C LEU A 549 -20.30 -19.50 0.25
N ASN A 550 -21.18 -19.85 1.19
CA ASN A 550 -21.65 -18.93 2.22
C ASN A 550 -20.52 -18.65 3.22
N VAL A 551 -19.74 -19.66 3.59
CA VAL A 551 -18.54 -19.49 4.41
C VAL A 551 -17.53 -18.62 3.68
N ALA A 552 -17.22 -18.93 2.42
CA ALA A 552 -16.31 -18.15 1.60
C ALA A 552 -16.71 -16.67 1.54
N ASN A 553 -17.99 -16.38 1.26
CA ASN A 553 -18.51 -15.01 1.18
C ASN A 553 -18.54 -14.29 2.53
N ARG A 554 -18.95 -14.97 3.60
CA ARG A 554 -18.99 -14.37 4.95
C ARG A 554 -17.59 -14.02 5.42
N VAL A 555 -16.65 -14.95 5.27
CA VAL A 555 -15.28 -14.78 5.77
C VAL A 555 -14.52 -13.75 4.94
N SER A 556 -14.63 -13.80 3.60
CA SER A 556 -13.91 -12.85 2.73
C SER A 556 -14.29 -11.40 2.97
N ARG A 557 -15.58 -11.12 3.23
CA ARG A 557 -16.11 -9.78 3.54
C ARG A 557 -15.85 -9.34 4.97
N SER A 558 -15.45 -10.25 5.86
CA SER A 558 -15.22 -9.95 7.28
C SER A 558 -13.74 -9.73 7.61
N ILE A 559 -12.83 -10.27 6.81
CA ILE A 559 -11.38 -10.07 6.99
C ILE A 559 -10.97 -8.71 6.43
N ARG A 560 -10.32 -7.90 7.26
CA ARG A 560 -9.82 -6.56 6.90
C ARG A 560 -8.44 -6.66 6.26
N ALA A 561 -8.39 -7.17 5.03
CA ALA A 561 -7.18 -7.26 4.22
C ALA A 561 -7.40 -6.73 2.79
N GLY A 562 -6.30 -6.33 2.15
CA GLY A 562 -6.29 -5.75 0.80
C GLY A 562 -6.69 -6.70 -0.32
N ILE A 563 -6.31 -7.97 -0.17
CA ILE A 563 -6.58 -9.04 -1.12
C ILE A 563 -6.98 -10.31 -0.36
N ILE A 564 -8.01 -10.99 -0.83
CA ILE A 564 -8.49 -12.25 -0.26
C ILE A 564 -8.48 -13.30 -1.38
N TRP A 565 -7.77 -14.41 -1.15
CA TRP A 565 -7.78 -15.55 -2.06
C TRP A 565 -8.64 -16.68 -1.48
N VAL A 566 -9.55 -17.24 -2.28
CA VAL A 566 -10.41 -18.35 -1.87
C VAL A 566 -10.02 -19.60 -2.68
N ASN A 567 -9.59 -20.66 -2.00
CA ASN A 567 -9.08 -21.92 -2.55
C ASN A 567 -7.85 -21.76 -3.47
N CYS A 568 -7.13 -20.65 -3.34
CA CYS A 568 -5.85 -20.36 -3.99
C CYS A 568 -5.02 -19.42 -3.10
N TYR A 569 -3.78 -19.12 -3.50
CA TYR A 569 -2.90 -18.18 -2.80
C TYR A 569 -1.83 -17.64 -3.75
N PHE A 570 -1.39 -16.39 -3.58
CA PHE A 570 -0.48 -15.69 -4.51
C PHE A 570 -0.98 -15.57 -5.97
N GLU A 571 -2.29 -15.69 -6.18
CA GLU A 571 -2.92 -15.44 -7.48
C GLU A 571 -3.04 -13.93 -7.72
N PHE A 572 -1.90 -13.33 -8.06
CA PHE A 572 -1.82 -11.96 -8.55
C PHE A 572 -2.17 -11.93 -10.04
N ASP A 573 -2.87 -10.88 -10.46
CA ASP A 573 -3.12 -10.57 -11.86
C ASP A 573 -2.78 -9.08 -12.09
N ILE A 574 -2.37 -8.75 -13.31
CA ILE A 574 -2.05 -7.38 -13.71
C ILE A 574 -3.24 -6.43 -13.54
N ASP A 575 -4.47 -6.95 -13.62
CA ASP A 575 -5.71 -6.18 -13.46
C ASP A 575 -6.25 -6.17 -12.02
N PHE A 576 -5.64 -6.93 -11.10
CA PHE A 576 -6.12 -7.02 -9.72
C PHE A 576 -5.41 -5.99 -8.85
N PRO A 577 -6.10 -4.95 -8.34
CA PRO A 577 -5.46 -3.96 -7.50
C PRO A 577 -4.96 -4.60 -6.20
N TYR A 578 -3.70 -4.34 -5.88
CA TYR A 578 -3.01 -4.86 -4.73
C TYR A 578 -2.65 -3.71 -3.79
N GLY A 579 -2.99 -3.84 -2.51
CA GLY A 579 -2.44 -2.97 -1.49
C GLY A 579 -3.10 -3.10 -0.12
N GLY A 580 -2.40 -2.67 0.94
CA GLY A 580 -2.78 -2.95 2.32
C GLY A 580 -4.00 -2.21 2.88
N TYR A 581 -4.49 -2.73 4.01
CA TYR A 581 -5.28 -2.07 5.04
C TYR A 581 -4.40 -1.82 6.29
N LYS A 582 -4.88 -0.98 7.21
CA LYS A 582 -4.26 -0.75 8.53
C LYS A 582 -2.77 -0.35 8.40
N MET A 583 -1.87 -0.95 9.17
CA MET A 583 -0.43 -0.67 9.10
C MET A 583 0.29 -1.37 7.93
N SER A 584 -0.43 -2.12 7.09
CA SER A 584 0.13 -2.67 5.84
C SER A 584 0.20 -1.63 4.72
N GLY A 585 -0.32 -0.42 4.94
CA GLY A 585 -0.15 0.72 4.04
C GLY A 585 -1.46 1.20 3.41
N PHE A 586 -1.32 2.03 2.39
CA PHE A 586 -2.42 2.69 1.67
C PHE A 586 -2.01 3.12 0.26
N GLY A 587 -3.01 3.24 -0.61
CA GLY A 587 -2.81 3.25 -2.06
C GLY A 587 -2.93 1.83 -2.63
N ARG A 588 -2.84 1.73 -3.95
CA ARG A 588 -2.88 0.45 -4.67
C ARG A 588 -1.79 0.44 -5.74
N ASP A 589 -1.10 -0.68 -5.87
CA ASP A 589 -0.37 -1.08 -7.07
C ASP A 589 -1.23 -2.03 -7.92
N LEU A 590 -0.82 -2.28 -9.17
CA LEU A 590 -1.58 -3.10 -10.14
C LEU A 590 -2.98 -2.55 -10.47
N GLY A 591 -3.58 -3.08 -11.53
CA GLY A 591 -4.83 -2.60 -12.10
C GLY A 591 -4.79 -1.14 -12.55
N LEU A 592 -5.92 -0.65 -13.07
CA LEU A 592 -6.05 0.77 -13.40
C LEU A 592 -6.00 1.66 -12.16
N ASN A 593 -6.32 1.12 -10.98
CA ASN A 593 -6.25 1.86 -9.72
C ASN A 593 -4.85 2.44 -9.43
N ALA A 594 -3.78 1.76 -9.85
CA ALA A 594 -2.42 2.25 -9.66
C ALA A 594 -2.13 3.54 -10.42
N LEU A 595 -2.82 3.83 -11.54
CA LEU A 595 -2.63 5.08 -12.30
C LEU A 595 -3.06 6.30 -11.48
N HIS A 596 -4.08 6.17 -10.63
CA HIS A 596 -4.67 7.32 -9.93
C HIS A 596 -3.68 8.05 -9.03
N LYS A 597 -2.69 7.36 -8.44
CA LYS A 597 -1.72 8.00 -7.56
C LYS A 597 -0.64 8.80 -8.31
N TYR A 598 -0.55 8.63 -9.63
CA TYR A 598 0.36 9.36 -10.51
C TYR A 598 -0.35 10.45 -11.33
N LEU A 599 -1.65 10.63 -11.11
CA LEU A 599 -2.48 11.58 -11.85
C LEU A 599 -3.14 12.57 -10.90
N GLN A 600 -2.88 13.85 -11.11
CA GLN A 600 -3.58 14.94 -10.45
C GLN A 600 -4.93 15.18 -11.11
N VAL A 601 -5.99 15.26 -10.30
CA VAL A 601 -7.33 15.62 -10.76
C VAL A 601 -7.50 17.12 -10.70
N LYS A 602 -7.65 17.76 -11.87
CA LYS A 602 -7.96 19.18 -11.99
C LYS A 602 -9.41 19.36 -12.43
N THR A 603 -10.23 20.01 -11.62
CA THR A 603 -11.59 20.38 -12.02
C THR A 603 -11.57 21.73 -12.74
N VAL A 604 -12.14 21.78 -13.93
CA VAL A 604 -12.37 23.01 -14.70
C VAL A 604 -13.87 23.23 -14.77
N ALA A 605 -14.32 24.44 -14.50
CA ALA A 605 -15.73 24.82 -14.61
C ALA A 605 -15.86 26.17 -15.30
N THR A 606 -16.81 26.28 -16.22
CA THR A 606 -17.18 27.53 -16.88
C THR A 606 -18.69 27.72 -16.88
N PRO A 607 -19.23 28.94 -16.70
CA PRO A 607 -20.65 29.20 -16.85
C PRO A 607 -21.20 28.78 -18.20
N LEU A 608 -22.44 28.28 -18.20
CA LEU A 608 -23.23 28.07 -19.40
C LEU A 608 -24.31 29.15 -19.50
N TYR A 609 -24.45 29.73 -20.69
CA TYR A 609 -25.50 30.69 -21.03
C TYR A 609 -26.40 30.07 -22.08
N ASP A 610 -27.73 30.18 -21.89
CA ASP A 610 -28.76 29.69 -22.83
C ASP A 610 -28.62 28.21 -23.25
N SER A 611 -28.08 27.36 -22.37
CA SER A 611 -27.97 25.92 -22.64
C SER A 611 -29.35 25.27 -22.61
N PRO A 612 -29.79 24.55 -23.66
CA PRO A 612 -31.11 23.93 -23.72
C PRO A 612 -31.25 22.72 -22.78
N TRP A 613 -30.16 22.24 -22.20
CA TRP A 613 -30.12 21.19 -21.19
C TRP A 613 -28.94 21.43 -20.23
N LEU A 614 -29.06 20.94 -19.01
CA LEU A 614 -27.99 20.90 -18.00
C LEU A 614 -27.75 19.46 -17.62
#